data_AF-A0A1B1YS05-F1
#
_entry.id   AF-A0A1B1YS05-F1
#
_cell.length_a   1.000
_cell.length_b   1.000
_cell.length_c   1.000
_cell.angle_alpha   90.00
_cell.angle_beta   90.00
_cell.angle_gamma   90.00
#
_symmetry.space_group_name_H-M   'P 1'
#
loop_
_entity.id
_entity.type
_entity.pdbx_description
1 polymer ?
#
loop_
_entity_poly.entity_id
_entity_poly.type
_entity_poly.pdbx_seq_one_letter_code
_entity_poly.pdbx_strand_id
1 'polypeptide(L)'
;MAPRLYGELPAPQPRMHLLVAIDEQGRNLLGGIAFEYYRDSRCGLLTYLVTAADSRRRGLGRRLVQGALARLQQEAEAHGTSLRGVFAEAEDPDQVGPEGNAMPPAERLTALARLGARRIDVPYVQPALEGGSGPCRHLLLLVFHPPSGAVPAAVVQGFLHEFYRALGITDPAADADFRAMQRALAQRADCAVTIAAR
;
A
#
# COMPACT_ATOMS: atom_id res chain seq x y z
N MET A 1 -11.38 -17.19 17.14
CA MET A 1 -12.20 -16.04 17.61
C MET A 1 -13.36 -15.86 16.64
N ALA A 2 -14.59 -15.60 17.10
CA ALA A 2 -15.72 -15.41 16.19
C ALA A 2 -15.49 -14.16 15.32
N PRO A 3 -15.80 -14.21 14.00
CA PRO A 3 -15.63 -13.05 13.13
C PRO A 3 -16.54 -11.90 13.61
N ARG A 4 -15.96 -10.72 13.78
CA ARG A 4 -16.74 -9.50 14.03
C ARG A 4 -17.19 -8.94 12.69
N LEU A 5 -18.50 -8.85 12.50
CA LEU A 5 -19.10 -8.24 11.30
C LEU A 5 -19.21 -6.71 11.39
N TYR A 6 -19.16 -6.15 12.61
CA TYR A 6 -19.29 -4.72 12.88
C TYR A 6 -18.53 -4.33 14.15
N GLY A 7 -18.28 -3.02 14.31
CA GLY A 7 -17.57 -2.42 15.45
C GLY A 7 -16.13 -2.01 15.12
N GLU A 8 -15.49 -1.27 16.02
CA GLU A 8 -14.10 -0.87 15.84
C GLU A 8 -13.17 -2.08 15.91
N LEU A 9 -12.30 -2.21 14.91
CA LEU A 9 -11.18 -3.14 14.95
C LEU A 9 -10.10 -2.54 15.85
N PRO A 10 -9.71 -3.23 16.95
CA PRO A 10 -8.68 -2.71 17.83
C PRO A 10 -7.35 -2.63 17.09
N ALA A 11 -6.51 -1.67 17.47
CA ALA A 11 -5.10 -1.67 17.04
C ALA A 11 -4.46 -3.04 17.38
N PRO A 12 -3.61 -3.58 16.52
CA PRO A 12 -2.98 -2.94 15.36
C PRO A 12 -3.79 -3.03 14.05
N GLN A 13 -5.03 -3.55 14.07
CA GLN A 13 -5.73 -3.79 12.81
C GLN A 13 -6.20 -2.49 12.13
N PRO A 14 -5.82 -2.28 10.85
CA PRO A 14 -6.19 -1.07 10.13
C PRO A 14 -7.69 -1.03 9.84
N ARG A 15 -8.21 0.15 9.50
CA ARG A 15 -9.57 0.27 8.96
C ARG A 15 -9.53 0.05 7.46
N MET A 16 -10.18 -1.01 7.00
CA MET A 16 -10.31 -1.31 5.58
C MET A 16 -11.49 -0.56 4.97
N HIS A 17 -11.26 0.02 3.81
CA HIS A 17 -12.26 0.65 2.96
C HIS A 17 -12.31 -0.04 1.61
N LEU A 18 -13.51 -0.09 1.03
CA LEU A 18 -13.74 -0.54 -0.33
C LEU A 18 -14.44 0.60 -1.08
N LEU A 19 -13.83 1.04 -2.17
CA LEU A 19 -14.46 1.96 -3.11
C LEU A 19 -14.69 1.21 -4.43
N VAL A 20 -15.94 1.10 -4.84
CA VAL A 20 -16.33 0.45 -6.10
C VAL A 20 -16.79 1.50 -7.10
N ALA A 21 -16.51 1.24 -8.38
CA ALA A 21 -17.07 1.99 -9.48
C ALA A 21 -18.17 1.17 -10.14
N ILE A 22 -19.32 1.80 -10.32
CA ILE A 22 -20.47 1.24 -11.03
C ILE A 22 -20.74 2.07 -12.29
N ASP A 23 -21.41 1.49 -13.27
CA ASP A 23 -21.93 2.24 -14.40
C ASP A 23 -23.05 3.20 -13.98
N GLU A 24 -23.44 4.09 -14.89
CA GLU A 24 -24.48 5.10 -14.64
C GLU A 24 -25.83 4.49 -14.23
N GLN A 25 -26.08 3.25 -14.67
CA GLN A 25 -27.30 2.51 -14.37
C GLN A 25 -27.23 1.76 -13.03
N GLY A 26 -26.05 1.72 -12.40
CA GLY A 26 -25.80 1.00 -11.15
C GLY A 26 -25.89 -0.52 -11.26
N ARG A 27 -25.81 -1.07 -12.47
CA ARG A 27 -26.00 -2.51 -12.75
C ARG A 27 -24.69 -3.26 -12.91
N ASN A 28 -23.62 -2.58 -13.31
CA ASN A 28 -22.36 -3.22 -13.63
C ASN A 28 -21.21 -2.66 -12.77
N LEU A 29 -20.43 -3.56 -12.16
CA LEU A 29 -19.16 -3.21 -11.50
C LEU A 29 -18.08 -2.99 -12.55
N LEU A 30 -17.57 -1.77 -12.63
CA LEU A 30 -16.54 -1.35 -13.59
C LEU A 30 -15.12 -1.49 -13.00
N GLY A 31 -15.01 -1.54 -11.68
CA GLY A 31 -13.75 -1.69 -10.96
C GLY A 31 -13.91 -1.42 -9.46
N GLY A 32 -12.80 -1.53 -8.75
CA GLY A 32 -12.77 -1.22 -7.33
C GLY A 32 -11.35 -1.07 -6.80
N ILE A 33 -11.24 -0.44 -5.64
CA ILE A 33 -10.01 -0.31 -4.87
C ILE A 33 -10.29 -0.67 -3.41
N ALA A 34 -9.46 -1.55 -2.87
CA ALA A 34 -9.38 -1.83 -1.44
C ALA A 34 -8.18 -1.07 -0.89
N PHE A 35 -8.37 -0.43 0.26
CA PHE A 35 -7.33 0.34 0.91
C PHE A 35 -7.55 0.41 2.41
N GLU A 36 -6.48 0.69 3.14
CA GLU A 36 -6.44 0.55 4.58
C GLU A 36 -5.89 1.82 5.21
N TYR A 37 -6.46 2.24 6.34
CA TYR A 37 -5.95 3.32 7.18
C TYR A 37 -5.31 2.76 8.46
N TYR A 38 -4.03 3.04 8.60
CA TYR A 38 -3.16 2.69 9.72
C TYR A 38 -3.12 3.90 10.68
N ARG A 39 -3.79 3.76 11.83
CA ARG A 39 -4.17 4.89 12.70
C ARG A 39 -2.99 5.41 13.52
N ASP A 40 -2.08 4.53 13.96
CA ASP A 40 -0.95 4.93 14.81
C ASP A 40 0.11 5.69 14.00
N SER A 41 0.41 5.18 12.80
CA SER A 41 1.32 5.76 11.83
C SER A 41 0.70 6.89 11.02
N ARG A 42 -0.64 7.00 11.00
CA ARG A 42 -1.43 7.95 10.19
C ARG A 42 -1.12 7.79 8.70
N CYS A 43 -1.01 6.55 8.25
CA CYS A 43 -0.65 6.20 6.88
C CYS A 43 -1.74 5.37 6.21
N GLY A 44 -1.76 5.37 4.88
CA GLY A 44 -2.63 4.50 4.09
C GLY A 44 -1.86 3.40 3.36
N LEU A 45 -2.53 2.30 3.03
CA LEU A 45 -2.03 1.28 2.12
C LEU A 45 -3.10 1.01 1.04
N LEU A 46 -2.75 1.13 -0.24
CA LEU A 46 -3.60 0.68 -1.34
C LEU A 46 -3.28 -0.80 -1.60
N THR A 47 -4.17 -1.69 -1.19
CA THR A 47 -3.92 -3.14 -1.18
C THR A 47 -4.30 -3.80 -2.49
N TYR A 48 -5.47 -3.46 -3.03
CA TYR A 48 -5.95 -4.02 -4.30
C TYR A 48 -6.55 -2.93 -5.18
N LEU A 49 -6.19 -2.93 -6.46
CA LEU A 49 -6.82 -2.11 -7.49
C LEU A 49 -7.18 -2.97 -8.68
N VAL A 50 -8.46 -2.99 -9.04
CA VAL A 50 -8.97 -3.74 -10.18
C VAL A 50 -9.87 -2.87 -11.03
N THR A 51 -9.73 -3.01 -12.35
CA THR A 51 -10.65 -2.42 -13.33
C THR A 51 -11.05 -3.50 -14.33
N ALA A 52 -12.36 -3.61 -14.59
CA ALA A 52 -12.90 -4.52 -15.58
C ALA A 52 -12.23 -4.29 -16.94
N ALA A 53 -11.92 -5.37 -17.66
CA ALA A 53 -11.14 -5.31 -18.90
C ALA A 53 -11.72 -4.31 -19.91
N ASP A 54 -13.04 -4.34 -20.10
CA ASP A 54 -13.77 -3.49 -21.06
C ASP A 54 -13.89 -2.02 -20.62
N SER A 55 -13.54 -1.75 -19.36
CA SER A 55 -13.53 -0.41 -18.74
C SER A 55 -12.13 0.16 -18.55
N ARG A 56 -11.08 -0.56 -18.97
CA ARG A 56 -9.69 -0.08 -18.93
C ARG A 56 -9.50 1.12 -19.86
N ARG A 57 -8.46 1.93 -19.60
CA ARG A 57 -8.08 3.13 -20.37
C ARG A 57 -9.12 4.27 -20.40
N ARG A 58 -10.16 4.21 -19.57
CA ARG A 58 -11.16 5.28 -19.40
C ARG A 58 -10.89 6.21 -18.20
N GLY A 59 -9.66 6.23 -17.70
CA GLY A 59 -9.28 7.01 -16.51
C GLY A 59 -9.81 6.45 -15.18
N LEU A 60 -10.46 5.28 -15.19
CA LEU A 60 -11.11 4.72 -14.00
C LEU A 60 -10.15 4.46 -12.83
N GLY A 61 -8.98 3.85 -13.11
CA GLY A 61 -7.97 3.61 -12.08
C GLY A 61 -7.49 4.89 -11.40
N ARG A 62 -7.35 5.99 -12.16
CA ARG A 62 -6.99 7.31 -11.60
C ARG A 62 -8.09 7.82 -10.65
N ARG A 63 -9.35 7.75 -11.07
CA ARG A 63 -10.48 8.17 -10.23
C ARG A 63 -10.59 7.35 -8.95
N LEU A 64 -10.39 6.03 -9.03
CA LEU A 64 -10.38 5.14 -7.86
C LEU A 64 -9.25 5.49 -6.89
N VAL A 65 -8.01 5.65 -7.38
CA VAL A 65 -6.87 6.06 -6.55
C VAL A 65 -7.12 7.43 -5.91
N GLN A 66 -7.58 8.42 -6.68
CA GLN A 66 -7.90 9.74 -6.13
C GLN A 66 -8.99 9.69 -5.06
N GLY A 67 -10.04 8.88 -5.27
CA GLY A 67 -11.08 8.66 -4.27
C GLY A 67 -10.56 8.02 -2.99
N ALA A 68 -9.65 7.03 -3.10
CA ALA A 68 -9.01 6.41 -1.95
C ALA A 68 -8.13 7.40 -1.18
N LEU A 69 -7.30 8.18 -1.88
CA LEU A 69 -6.46 9.22 -1.26
C LEU A 69 -7.31 10.26 -0.53
N ALA A 70 -8.41 10.73 -1.14
CA ALA A 70 -9.32 11.69 -0.52
C ALA A 70 -10.00 11.10 0.73
N ARG A 71 -10.42 9.83 0.68
CA ARG A 71 -11.02 9.17 1.86
C ARG A 71 -10.03 9.00 3.00
N LEU A 72 -8.78 8.60 2.72
CA LEU A 72 -7.72 8.48 3.73
C LEU A 72 -7.40 9.83 4.38
N GLN A 73 -7.37 10.90 3.58
CA GLN A 73 -7.17 12.26 4.07
C GLN A 73 -8.32 12.70 5.00
N GLN A 74 -9.57 12.48 4.57
CA GLN A 74 -10.76 12.75 5.39
C GLN A 74 -10.74 11.97 6.71
N GLU A 75 -10.28 10.72 6.69
CA GLU A 75 -10.21 9.91 7.90
C GLU A 75 -9.17 10.45 8.90
N ALA A 76 -7.99 10.85 8.42
CA ALA A 76 -6.99 11.48 9.27
C ALA A 76 -7.51 12.80 9.89
N GLU A 77 -8.18 13.62 9.08
CA GLU A 77 -8.78 14.90 9.51
C GLU A 77 -9.90 14.71 10.52
N ALA A 78 -10.76 13.71 10.35
CA ALA A 78 -11.84 13.39 11.30
C ALA A 78 -11.32 13.03 12.70
N HIS A 79 -10.04 12.64 12.82
CA HIS A 79 -9.38 12.36 14.09
C HIS A 79 -8.45 13.51 14.55
N GLY A 80 -8.54 14.69 13.92
CA GLY A 80 -7.72 15.86 14.25
C GLY A 80 -6.24 15.71 13.87
N THR A 81 -5.93 14.85 12.90
CA THR A 81 -4.56 14.57 12.44
C THR A 81 -4.41 14.82 10.94
N SER A 82 -3.19 14.65 10.43
CA SER A 82 -2.89 14.69 9.00
C SER A 82 -2.39 13.34 8.51
N LEU A 83 -2.76 13.00 7.27
CA LEU A 83 -2.25 11.82 6.57
C LEU A 83 -0.76 12.02 6.26
N ARG A 84 0.09 11.08 6.69
CA ARG A 84 1.55 11.20 6.59
C ARG A 84 2.12 10.53 5.34
N GLY A 85 1.41 9.58 4.75
CA GLY A 85 1.81 8.88 3.53
C GLY A 85 0.80 7.84 3.10
N VAL A 86 0.78 7.51 1.80
CA VAL A 86 -0.03 6.42 1.26
C VAL A 86 0.87 5.50 0.45
N PHE A 87 0.95 4.26 0.90
CA PHE A 87 1.85 3.24 0.37
C PHE A 87 1.10 2.25 -0.53
N ALA A 88 1.88 1.47 -1.28
CA ALA A 88 1.43 0.27 -1.97
C ALA A 88 2.60 -0.69 -2.15
N GLU A 89 2.28 -1.94 -2.48
CA GLU A 89 3.26 -2.96 -2.81
C GLU A 89 3.10 -3.39 -4.27
N ALA A 90 4.21 -3.70 -4.93
CA ALA A 90 4.20 -4.33 -6.25
C ALA A 90 5.37 -5.30 -6.37
N GLU A 91 5.18 -6.38 -7.11
CA GLU A 91 6.27 -7.30 -7.45
C GLU A 91 7.40 -6.57 -8.18
N ASP A 92 8.63 -6.92 -7.82
CA ASP A 92 9.84 -6.44 -8.46
C ASP A 92 10.03 -7.18 -9.81
N PRO A 93 9.92 -6.49 -10.96
CA PRO A 93 10.09 -7.12 -12.27
C PRO A 93 11.51 -7.65 -12.51
N ASP A 94 12.50 -7.22 -11.73
CA ASP A 94 13.86 -7.76 -11.81
C ASP A 94 13.99 -9.13 -11.10
N GLN A 95 13.00 -9.51 -10.27
CA GLN A 95 12.98 -10.76 -9.50
C GLN A 95 11.85 -11.71 -9.92
N VAL A 96 10.76 -11.18 -10.48
CA VAL A 96 9.57 -11.95 -10.86
C VAL A 96 9.32 -11.81 -12.36
N GLY A 97 9.30 -12.96 -13.05
CA GLY A 97 8.99 -13.03 -14.47
C GLY A 97 7.51 -12.76 -14.79
N PRO A 98 7.16 -12.69 -16.09
CA PRO A 98 5.79 -12.38 -16.52
C PRO A 98 4.79 -13.53 -16.34
N GLU A 99 5.25 -14.76 -16.08
CA GLU A 99 4.40 -15.95 -16.06
C GLU A 99 3.48 -16.01 -14.83
N GLY A 100 2.30 -16.63 -14.96
CA GLY A 100 1.33 -16.82 -13.87
C GLY A 100 0.59 -15.56 -13.41
N ASN A 101 0.93 -14.39 -13.95
CA ASN A 101 0.39 -13.11 -13.53
C ASN A 101 -0.74 -12.61 -14.45
N ALA A 102 -1.85 -12.13 -13.86
CA ALA A 102 -2.95 -11.50 -14.62
C ALA A 102 -2.52 -10.20 -15.35
N MET A 103 -1.44 -9.59 -14.89
CA MET A 103 -0.74 -8.46 -15.50
C MET A 103 0.75 -8.61 -15.19
N PRO A 104 1.65 -8.63 -16.19
CA PRO A 104 3.09 -8.75 -15.95
C PRO A 104 3.61 -7.71 -14.94
N PRO A 105 4.56 -8.06 -14.05
CA PRO A 105 5.07 -7.15 -13.02
C PRO A 105 5.54 -5.79 -13.55
N ALA A 106 6.27 -5.78 -14.67
CA ALA A 106 6.77 -4.55 -15.30
C ALA A 106 5.62 -3.64 -15.81
N GLU A 107 4.57 -4.24 -16.39
CA GLU A 107 3.39 -3.51 -16.84
C GLU A 107 2.60 -2.94 -15.67
N ARG A 108 2.46 -3.72 -14.59
CA ARG A 108 1.81 -3.29 -13.34
C ARG A 108 2.53 -2.11 -12.73
N LEU A 109 3.85 -2.18 -12.63
CA LEU A 109 4.67 -1.11 -12.07
C LEU A 109 4.60 0.17 -12.93
N THR A 110 4.60 0.03 -14.25
CA THR A 110 4.38 1.13 -15.20
C THR A 110 2.99 1.76 -15.03
N ALA A 111 1.94 0.94 -14.87
CA ALA A 111 0.59 1.42 -14.64
C ALA A 111 0.49 2.21 -13.33
N LEU A 112 1.07 1.70 -12.23
CA LEU A 112 1.12 2.37 -10.94
C LEU A 112 1.91 3.69 -11.02
N ALA A 113 3.03 3.72 -11.75
CA ALA A 113 3.81 4.94 -11.95
C ALA A 113 2.98 6.06 -12.61
N ARG A 114 2.17 5.72 -13.62
CA ARG A 114 1.23 6.64 -14.30
C ARG A 114 0.09 7.13 -13.39
N LEU A 115 -0.21 6.38 -12.32
CA LEU A 115 -1.16 6.76 -11.28
C LEU A 115 -0.53 7.58 -10.15
N GLY A 116 0.77 7.88 -10.23
CA GLY A 116 1.47 8.72 -9.26
C GLY A 116 2.30 7.96 -8.23
N ALA A 117 2.44 6.63 -8.37
CA ALA A 117 3.31 5.85 -7.51
C ALA A 117 4.79 6.15 -7.81
N ARG A 118 5.61 6.11 -6.76
CA ARG A 118 7.06 6.22 -6.78
C ARG A 118 7.66 5.12 -5.91
N ARG A 119 8.78 4.54 -6.33
CA ARG A 119 9.48 3.51 -5.55
C ARG A 119 10.24 4.18 -4.41
N ILE A 120 10.12 3.63 -3.20
CA ILE A 120 10.94 4.03 -2.06
C ILE A 120 12.23 3.22 -2.09
N ASP A 121 13.38 3.88 -1.90
CA ASP A 121 14.67 3.21 -1.77
C ASP A 121 14.82 2.57 -0.37
N VAL A 122 14.23 1.39 -0.19
CA VAL A 122 14.34 0.56 1.01
C VAL A 122 14.39 -0.91 0.61
N PRO A 123 15.18 -1.77 1.29
CA PRO A 123 15.20 -3.21 1.03
C PRO A 123 13.94 -3.87 1.62
N TYR A 124 12.80 -3.60 1.00
CA TYR A 124 11.50 -3.98 1.51
C TYR A 124 11.31 -5.50 1.59
N VAL A 125 10.78 -5.96 2.71
CA VAL A 125 10.34 -7.34 2.90
C VAL A 125 8.97 -7.28 3.57
N GLN A 126 8.02 -8.02 3.02
CA GLN A 126 6.75 -8.27 3.70
C GLN A 126 6.90 -9.55 4.54
N PRO A 127 6.47 -9.55 5.82
CA PRO A 127 6.54 -10.74 6.65
C PRO A 127 5.63 -11.84 6.10
N ALA A 128 5.82 -13.08 6.57
CA ALA A 128 4.98 -14.18 6.14
C ALA A 128 3.51 -13.90 6.51
N LEU A 129 2.62 -14.01 5.51
CA LEU A 129 1.18 -14.01 5.76
C LEU A 129 0.79 -15.33 6.44
N GLU A 130 -0.32 -15.33 7.18
CA GLU A 130 -0.87 -16.55 7.77
C GLU A 130 -1.12 -17.62 6.69
N GLY A 131 -0.57 -18.82 6.87
CA GLY A 131 -0.61 -19.90 5.89
C GLY A 131 0.39 -19.78 4.72
N GLY A 132 1.22 -18.73 4.69
CA GLY A 132 2.28 -18.55 3.70
C GLY A 132 3.54 -19.39 3.96
N SER A 133 4.36 -19.57 2.93
CA SER A 133 5.61 -20.36 2.99
C SER A 133 6.82 -19.60 3.55
N GLY A 134 6.68 -18.30 3.85
CA GLY A 134 7.75 -17.47 4.40
C GLY A 134 7.61 -15.98 4.03
N PRO A 135 8.61 -15.15 4.38
CA PRO A 135 8.62 -13.73 4.06
C PRO A 135 8.78 -13.49 2.57
N CYS A 136 8.12 -12.45 2.08
CA CYS A 136 8.05 -12.10 0.67
C CYS A 136 9.08 -11.00 0.36
N ARG A 137 10.14 -11.36 -0.39
CA ARG A 137 11.33 -10.52 -0.65
C ARG A 137 11.40 -9.92 -2.06
N HIS A 138 10.46 -10.30 -2.92
CA HIS A 138 10.37 -9.84 -4.29
C HIS A 138 9.36 -8.69 -4.46
N LEU A 139 9.08 -7.95 -3.39
CA LEU A 139 8.18 -6.78 -3.42
C LEU A 139 8.97 -5.49 -3.33
N LEU A 140 8.45 -4.47 -3.99
CA LEU A 140 8.86 -3.07 -3.87
C LEU A 140 7.85 -2.33 -3.01
N LEU A 141 8.34 -1.48 -2.10
CA LEU A 141 7.50 -0.51 -1.41
C LEU A 141 7.36 0.76 -2.25
N LEU A 142 6.13 1.17 -2.50
CA LEU A 142 5.78 2.35 -3.28
C LEU A 142 5.10 3.39 -2.39
N VAL A 143 5.15 4.66 -2.81
CA VAL A 143 4.38 5.78 -2.23
C VAL A 143 3.66 6.56 -3.32
N PHE A 144 2.44 6.99 -3.05
CA PHE A 144 1.65 7.83 -3.94
C PHE A 144 1.85 9.32 -3.64
N HIS A 145 2.14 10.10 -4.69
CA HIS A 145 2.21 11.57 -4.67
C HIS A 145 3.06 12.16 -3.52
N PRO A 146 4.32 11.74 -3.32
CA PRO A 146 5.17 12.33 -2.30
C PRO A 146 5.41 13.83 -2.61
N PRO A 147 5.09 14.76 -1.69
CA PRO A 147 5.05 16.20 -2.00
C PRO A 147 6.42 16.81 -2.34
N SER A 148 7.52 16.22 -1.86
CA SER A 148 8.89 16.71 -2.06
C SER A 148 9.78 15.77 -2.87
N GLY A 149 9.22 14.73 -3.51
CA GLY A 149 10.05 13.70 -4.17
C GLY A 149 10.86 12.85 -3.19
N ALA A 150 10.54 12.92 -1.90
CA ALA A 150 11.08 12.06 -0.85
C ALA A 150 9.99 11.81 0.20
N VAL A 151 10.21 10.82 1.07
CA VAL A 151 9.33 10.53 2.21
C VAL A 151 10.18 10.50 3.47
N PRO A 152 9.81 11.19 4.56
CA PRO A 152 10.59 11.14 5.80
C PRO A 152 10.77 9.70 6.28
N ALA A 153 12.00 9.30 6.60
CA ALA A 153 12.30 7.92 6.97
C ALA A 153 11.49 7.45 8.20
N ALA A 154 11.22 8.38 9.12
CA ALA A 154 10.38 8.14 10.29
C ALA A 154 8.90 7.83 9.95
N VAL A 155 8.38 8.33 8.82
CA VAL A 155 7.03 7.98 8.34
C VAL A 155 7.04 6.54 7.85
N VAL A 156 8.02 6.16 7.02
CA VAL A 156 8.16 4.79 6.49
C VAL A 156 8.35 3.79 7.64
N GLN A 157 9.23 4.10 8.59
CA GLN A 157 9.48 3.25 9.75
C GLN A 157 8.24 3.08 10.63
N GLY A 158 7.48 4.16 10.88
CA GLY A 158 6.23 4.10 11.64
C GLY A 158 5.18 3.24 10.96
N PHE A 159 5.01 3.39 9.64
CA PHE A 159 4.11 2.57 8.85
C PHE A 159 4.51 1.09 8.88
N LEU A 160 5.77 0.76 8.58
CA LEU A 160 6.25 -0.63 8.58
C LEU A 160 6.07 -1.30 9.94
N HIS A 161 6.29 -0.57 11.03
CA HIS A 161 6.09 -1.09 12.38
C HIS A 161 4.63 -1.49 12.63
N GLU A 162 3.68 -0.60 12.29
CA GLU A 162 2.24 -0.88 12.46
C GLU A 162 1.77 -1.98 11.49
N PHE A 163 2.26 -1.96 10.24
CA PHE A 163 1.98 -2.98 9.22
C PHE A 163 2.40 -4.38 9.66
N TYR A 164 3.63 -4.54 10.16
CA TYR A 164 4.10 -5.82 10.70
C TYR A 164 3.21 -6.33 11.84
N ARG A 165 2.78 -5.43 12.74
CA ARG A 165 1.87 -5.79 13.82
C ARG A 165 0.48 -6.19 13.32
N ALA A 166 -0.05 -5.50 12.32
CA ALA A 166 -1.32 -5.85 11.68
C ALA A 166 -1.27 -7.24 11.02
N LEU A 167 -0.11 -7.63 10.48
CA LEU A 167 0.14 -8.98 9.95
C LEU A 167 0.43 -10.04 11.03
N GLY A 168 0.28 -9.72 12.32
CA GLY A 168 0.39 -10.67 13.42
C GLY A 168 1.78 -10.78 14.07
N ILE A 169 2.76 -9.99 13.61
CA ILE A 169 4.09 -9.95 14.24
C ILE A 169 4.00 -9.14 15.54
N THR A 170 4.03 -9.84 16.69
CA THR A 170 3.82 -9.21 18.00
C THR A 170 4.94 -8.23 18.37
N ASP A 171 6.20 -8.61 18.11
CA ASP A 171 7.38 -7.76 18.30
C ASP A 171 8.17 -7.63 16.99
N PRO A 172 7.89 -6.59 16.18
CA PRO A 172 8.64 -6.34 14.96
C PRO A 172 10.14 -6.18 15.20
N ALA A 173 10.59 -5.69 16.36
CA ALA A 173 12.02 -5.50 16.64
C ALA A 173 12.77 -6.84 16.80
N ALA A 174 12.06 -7.93 17.10
CA ALA A 174 12.60 -9.29 17.11
C ALA A 174 12.70 -9.92 15.70
N ASP A 175 12.03 -9.36 14.69
CA ASP A 175 12.10 -9.83 13.31
C ASP A 175 13.38 -9.36 12.60
N ALA A 176 14.06 -10.28 11.92
CA ALA A 176 15.36 -10.01 11.30
C ALA A 176 15.26 -9.11 10.06
N ASP A 177 14.23 -9.29 9.24
CA ASP A 177 14.00 -8.50 8.04
C ASP A 177 13.57 -7.07 8.42
N PHE A 178 12.69 -6.95 9.42
CA PHE A 178 12.29 -5.65 9.97
C PHE A 178 13.48 -4.86 10.52
N ARG A 179 14.35 -5.49 11.33
CA ARG A 179 15.58 -4.84 11.82
C ARG A 179 16.49 -4.39 10.67
N ALA A 180 16.57 -5.15 9.58
CA ALA A 180 17.36 -4.77 8.42
C ALA A 180 16.79 -3.52 7.75
N MET A 181 15.47 -3.46 7.54
CA MET A 181 14.80 -2.26 7.03
C MET A 181 14.97 -1.07 7.98
N GLN A 182 14.81 -1.26 9.30
CA GLN A 182 15.04 -0.20 10.28
C GLN A 182 16.46 0.36 10.21
N ARG A 183 17.48 -0.49 10.12
CA ARG A 183 18.88 -0.03 9.95
C ARG A 183 19.08 0.76 8.67
N ALA A 184 18.45 0.33 7.57
CA ALA A 184 18.52 1.04 6.29
C ALA A 184 17.88 2.44 6.37
N LEU A 185 16.84 2.59 7.19
CA LEU A 185 16.11 3.86 7.39
C LEU A 185 16.77 4.77 8.44
N ALA A 186 17.38 4.21 9.50
CA ALA A 186 17.85 4.95 10.67
C ALA A 186 18.93 6.00 10.38
N GLN A 187 19.65 5.86 9.25
CA GLN A 187 20.71 6.80 8.85
C GLN A 187 20.21 7.90 7.91
N ARG A 188 18.89 7.97 7.66
CA ARG A 188 18.30 8.85 6.65
C ARG A 188 17.30 9.79 7.32
N ALA A 189 17.35 11.08 6.99
CA ALA A 189 16.24 11.98 7.30
C ALA A 189 15.03 11.67 6.41
N ASP A 190 15.30 11.47 5.12
CA ASP A 190 14.32 11.18 4.08
C ASP A 190 14.76 10.01 3.21
N CYS A 191 13.80 9.22 2.76
CA CYS A 191 13.96 8.21 1.74
C CYS A 191 13.76 8.85 0.37
N ALA A 192 14.79 8.75 -0.48
CA ALA A 192 14.65 9.12 -1.88
C ALA A 192 13.57 8.26 -2.55
N VAL A 193 12.82 8.87 -3.47
CA VAL A 193 11.89 8.14 -4.31
C VAL A 193 12.24 8.28 -5.79
N THR A 194 12.09 7.19 -6.52
CA THR A 194 12.32 7.15 -7.97
C THR A 194 11.01 6.86 -8.71
N ILE A 195 10.99 7.08 -10.03
CA ILE A 195 9.87 6.61 -10.85
C ILE A 195 9.76 5.10 -10.63
N ALA A 196 8.54 4.62 -10.37
CA ALA A 196 8.34 3.23 -10.01
C ALA A 196 8.78 2.28 -11.13
N ALA A 197 8.56 2.65 -12.40
CA ALA A 197 9.09 1.96 -13.58
C ALA A 197 10.32 2.69 -14.15
N ARG A 198 11.30 1.91 -14.62
CA ARG A 198 12.44 2.43 -15.41
C ARG A 198 12.03 2.78 -16.82
#